data_AF-A0A1T4UDZ8-F1
#
_entry.id   AF-A0A1T4UDZ8-F1
#
_cell.length_a   1.000
_cell.length_b   1.000
_cell.length_c   1.000
_cell.angle_alpha   90.00
_cell.angle_beta   90.00
_cell.angle_gamma   90.00
#
_symmetry.space_group_name_H-M   'P 1'
#
loop_
_entity.id
_entity.type
_entity.pdbx_description
1 polymer ?
#
loop_
_entity_poly.entity_id
_entity_poly.type
_entity_poly.pdbx_seq_one_letter_code
_entity_poly.pdbx_strand_id
1 'polypeptide(L)'
;MDACSIIGVAAGTIGPIGFLASQLGYSIESLTGLENTLSLQVVLLLAIVFVYSMSAFSGMDKGLQWLSKVNVLGAIALLVCVLALGPTQFIFGAFTHAFGDYLANFGALSVGDFNTGWMQGWTWFFWGWFIGFAPMMAIFIAKISEGRTIRELILAISICAPIATNFWFSALGGTGIYFELTQPGSISGPLAGAGLPAVLIAMLQQLPLQVILVPAFLLLTTTFVATTGDSMAFSIAVVTSQQSTPSKWHRLFWAIMLGVVAAILLIAGEGSLDALQSFIVITAVPVSLLIATTLLCAPMTVIRMMDERKWREKCVPVACD
;
A
#
# COMPACT_ATOMS: atom_id res chain seq x y z
N MET A 1 -14.85 11.56 14.84
CA MET A 1 -14.73 10.69 13.65
C MET A 1 -13.55 11.11 12.80
N ASP A 2 -13.44 12.39 12.45
CA ASP A 2 -12.35 12.92 11.62
C ASP A 2 -10.96 12.73 12.24
N ALA A 3 -10.80 13.06 13.53
CA ALA A 3 -9.52 12.85 14.23
C ALA A 3 -9.06 11.39 14.20
N CYS A 4 -9.95 10.43 14.46
CA CYS A 4 -9.63 9.00 14.37
C CYS A 4 -9.25 8.59 12.94
N SER A 5 -9.97 9.10 11.94
CA SER A 5 -9.70 8.81 10.52
C SER A 5 -8.34 9.36 10.07
N ILE A 6 -7.97 10.54 10.54
CA ILE A 6 -6.66 11.15 10.28
C ILE A 6 -5.56 10.32 10.94
N ILE A 7 -5.74 9.92 12.21
CA ILE A 7 -4.76 9.10 12.94
C ILE A 7 -4.57 7.74 12.27
N GLY A 8 -5.65 7.06 11.89
CA GLY A 8 -5.56 5.76 11.22
C GLY A 8 -4.83 5.82 9.88
N VAL A 9 -5.11 6.84 9.06
CA VAL A 9 -4.42 7.01 7.79
C VAL A 9 -2.97 7.44 7.97
N ALA A 10 -2.70 8.31 8.92
CA ALA A 10 -1.33 8.66 9.27
C ALA A 10 -0.55 7.40 9.64
N ALA A 11 -1.07 6.57 10.54
CA ALA A 11 -0.41 5.34 10.96
C ALA A 11 -0.22 4.32 9.84
N GLY A 12 -1.27 4.10 9.04
CA GLY A 12 -1.17 3.28 7.84
C GLY A 12 -0.08 3.78 6.89
N THR A 13 0.11 5.09 6.75
CA THR A 13 1.13 5.66 5.85
C THR A 13 2.54 5.64 6.45
N ILE A 14 2.66 5.85 7.75
CA ILE A 14 3.92 5.92 8.48
C ILE A 14 4.67 4.58 8.46
N GLY A 15 3.97 3.46 8.65
CA GLY A 15 4.55 2.12 8.56
C GLY A 15 5.32 1.85 7.25
N PRO A 16 4.68 1.92 6.07
CA PRO A 16 5.35 1.74 4.78
C PRO A 16 6.52 2.69 4.54
N ILE A 17 6.48 3.93 5.04
CA ILE A 17 7.65 4.85 4.98
C ILE A 17 8.84 4.26 5.75
N GLY A 18 8.60 3.76 6.97
CA GLY A 18 9.63 3.10 7.77
C GLY A 18 10.11 1.77 7.18
N PHE A 19 9.20 0.95 6.65
CA PHE A 19 9.56 -0.32 5.97
C PHE A 19 10.44 -0.08 4.74
N LEU A 20 10.15 0.98 3.97
CA LEU A 20 10.99 1.37 2.84
C LEU A 20 12.38 1.82 3.29
N ALA A 21 12.49 2.58 4.38
CA ALA A 21 13.78 3.02 4.90
C ALA A 21 14.68 1.84 5.29
N SER A 22 14.11 0.83 5.96
CA SER A 22 14.81 -0.41 6.30
C SER A 22 15.22 -1.20 5.04
N GLN A 23 14.32 -1.30 4.05
CA GLN A 23 14.60 -1.94 2.76
C GLN A 23 15.73 -1.24 1.99
N LEU A 24 15.71 0.10 1.92
CA LEU A 24 16.76 0.87 1.25
C LEU A 24 18.11 0.77 1.98
N GLY A 25 18.09 0.74 3.31
CA GLY A 25 19.29 0.51 4.12
C GLY A 25 19.97 -0.82 3.75
N TYR A 26 19.20 -1.91 3.75
CA TYR A 26 19.71 -3.22 3.32
C TYR A 26 20.14 -3.23 1.84
N SER A 27 19.43 -2.51 0.98
CA SER A 27 19.78 -2.40 -0.44
C SER A 27 21.14 -1.77 -0.66
N ILE A 28 21.41 -0.69 0.05
CA ILE A 28 22.69 0.02 -0.03
C ILE A 28 23.81 -0.87 0.51
N GLU A 29 23.58 -1.56 1.63
CA GLU A 29 24.53 -2.53 2.16
C GLU A 29 24.85 -3.63 1.13
N SER A 30 23.84 -4.22 0.52
CA SER A 30 24.03 -5.28 -0.49
C SER A 30 24.77 -4.79 -1.75
N LEU A 31 24.56 -3.54 -2.16
CA LEU A 31 25.12 -3.00 -3.40
C LEU A 31 26.50 -2.35 -3.22
N THR A 32 26.74 -1.69 -2.09
CA THR A 32 27.96 -0.89 -1.85
C THR A 32 28.81 -1.40 -0.70
N GLY A 33 28.32 -2.36 0.09
CA GLY A 33 28.99 -2.85 1.29
C GLY A 33 28.96 -1.86 2.47
N LEU A 34 28.17 -0.80 2.40
CA LEU A 34 28.01 0.15 3.52
C LEU A 34 27.09 -0.46 4.56
N GLU A 35 27.55 -0.57 5.80
CA GLU A 35 26.81 -1.19 6.90
C GLU A 35 25.41 -0.57 7.09
N ASN A 36 24.38 -1.42 7.16
CA ASN A 36 23.00 -1.01 7.37
C ASN A 36 22.74 -0.63 8.83
N THR A 37 23.14 0.59 9.20
CA THR A 37 22.92 1.13 10.54
C THR A 37 21.58 1.86 10.66
N LEU A 38 21.03 1.93 11.87
CA LEU A 38 19.84 2.74 12.18
C LEU A 38 19.98 4.19 11.69
N SER A 39 21.16 4.79 11.88
CA SER A 39 21.47 6.13 11.42
C SER A 39 21.33 6.27 9.90
N LEU A 40 21.82 5.29 9.13
CA LEU A 40 21.66 5.27 7.68
C LEU A 40 20.18 5.19 7.30
N GLN A 41 19.40 4.31 7.92
CA GLN A 41 17.98 4.17 7.63
C GLN A 41 17.20 5.47 7.92
N VAL A 42 17.49 6.15 9.04
CA VAL A 42 16.87 7.45 9.36
C VAL A 42 17.25 8.53 8.34
N VAL A 43 18.51 8.58 7.88
CA VAL A 43 18.93 9.52 6.83
C VAL A 43 18.20 9.27 5.52
N LEU A 44 18.08 8.00 5.10
CA LEU A 44 17.34 7.62 3.90
C LEU A 44 15.86 7.99 4.00
N LEU A 45 15.24 7.73 5.14
CA LEU A 45 13.88 8.13 5.43
C LEU A 45 13.71 9.64 5.27
N LEU A 46 14.55 10.45 5.93
CA LEU A 46 14.48 11.91 5.85
C LEU A 46 14.72 12.43 4.43
N ALA A 47 15.60 11.78 3.66
CA ALA A 47 15.83 12.11 2.26
C ALA A 47 14.57 11.89 1.40
N ILE A 48 13.88 10.75 1.59
CA ILE A 48 12.62 10.46 0.90
C ILE A 48 11.54 11.48 1.29
N VAL A 49 11.42 11.75 2.59
CA VAL A 49 10.48 12.74 3.13
C VAL A 49 10.72 14.11 2.54
N PHE A 50 11.98 14.52 2.46
CA PHE A 50 12.36 15.78 1.84
C PHE A 50 11.92 15.84 0.37
N VAL A 51 12.23 14.80 -0.42
CA VAL A 51 11.89 14.75 -1.86
C VAL A 51 10.38 14.85 -2.09
N TYR A 52 9.56 14.05 -1.40
CA TYR A 52 8.11 14.13 -1.62
C TYR A 52 7.47 15.36 -0.96
N SER A 53 8.04 15.89 0.12
CA SER A 53 7.56 17.15 0.73
C SER A 53 7.79 18.34 -0.20
N MET A 54 8.91 18.36 -0.92
CA MET A 54 9.16 19.36 -1.97
C MET A 54 8.13 19.24 -3.11
N SER A 55 7.80 18.01 -3.51
CA SER A 55 6.71 17.76 -4.47
C SER A 55 5.37 18.31 -3.95
N ALA A 56 5.03 18.02 -2.69
CA ALA A 56 3.81 18.50 -2.03
C ALA A 56 3.72 20.03 -2.02
N PHE A 57 4.83 20.72 -1.73
CA PHE A 57 4.88 22.17 -1.70
C PHE A 57 4.76 22.82 -3.09
N SER A 58 5.36 22.21 -4.11
CA SER A 58 5.32 22.74 -5.48
C SER A 58 3.87 22.83 -6.03
N GLY A 59 2.94 22.05 -5.48
CA GLY A 59 1.53 22.03 -5.90
C GLY A 59 1.36 21.45 -7.31
N MET A 60 2.26 20.55 -7.70
CA MET A 60 2.29 19.99 -9.03
C MET A 60 1.26 18.85 -9.11
N ASP A 61 -0.03 19.20 -9.16
CA ASP A 61 -1.12 18.21 -9.33
C ASP A 61 -0.91 17.38 -10.62
N LYS A 62 -0.31 17.99 -11.66
CA LYS A 62 0.13 17.31 -12.89
C LYS A 62 1.32 16.36 -12.66
N GLY A 63 2.21 16.70 -11.74
CA GLY A 63 3.41 15.92 -11.42
C GLY A 63 3.09 14.65 -10.66
N LEU A 64 2.16 14.73 -9.70
CA LEU A 64 1.66 13.55 -8.99
C LEU A 64 0.92 12.60 -9.95
N GLN A 65 0.08 13.15 -10.84
CA GLN A 65 -0.57 12.35 -11.87
C GLN A 65 0.43 11.69 -12.83
N TRP A 66 1.51 12.39 -13.21
CA TRP A 66 2.56 11.83 -14.04
C TRP A 66 3.36 10.75 -13.31
N LEU A 67 3.80 10.99 -12.06
CA LEU A 67 4.49 10.00 -11.23
C LEU A 67 3.64 8.76 -11.00
N SER A 68 2.33 8.92 -10.74
CA SER A 68 1.40 7.80 -10.60
C SER A 68 1.31 6.96 -11.88
N LYS A 69 1.23 7.60 -13.07
CA LYS A 69 1.25 6.90 -14.37
C LYS A 69 2.57 6.16 -14.60
N VAL A 70 3.70 6.78 -14.28
CA VAL A 70 5.03 6.17 -14.37
C VAL A 70 5.15 4.99 -13.42
N ASN A 71 4.61 5.08 -12.20
CA ASN A 71 4.59 3.97 -11.25
C ASN A 71 3.78 2.77 -11.78
N VAL A 72 2.58 3.02 -12.31
CA VAL A 72 1.75 1.93 -12.87
C VAL A 72 2.44 1.29 -14.07
N LEU A 73 2.97 2.09 -15.00
CA LEU A 73 3.68 1.56 -16.17
C LEU A 73 4.98 0.83 -15.76
N GLY A 74 5.72 1.37 -14.80
CA GLY A 74 6.93 0.77 -14.25
C GLY A 74 6.65 -0.55 -13.54
N ALA A 75 5.57 -0.64 -12.77
CA ALA A 75 5.12 -1.89 -12.15
C ALA A 75 4.79 -2.94 -13.21
N ILE A 76 4.02 -2.58 -14.25
CA ILE A 76 3.69 -3.51 -15.35
C ILE A 76 4.97 -3.95 -16.08
N ALA A 77 5.87 -3.01 -16.39
CA ALA A 77 7.13 -3.32 -17.06
C ALA A 77 8.00 -4.28 -16.24
N LEU A 78 8.16 -4.01 -14.94
CA LEU A 78 8.94 -4.87 -14.05
C LEU A 78 8.30 -6.23 -13.83
N LEU A 79 6.97 -6.30 -13.74
CA LEU A 79 6.25 -7.58 -13.72
C LEU A 79 6.52 -8.39 -14.98
N VAL A 80 6.45 -7.76 -16.17
CA VAL A 80 6.77 -8.41 -17.44
C VAL A 80 8.24 -8.88 -17.46
N CYS A 81 9.17 -8.09 -16.94
CA CYS A 81 10.57 -8.50 -16.82
C CYS A 81 10.72 -9.73 -15.90
N VAL A 82 10.08 -9.75 -14.73
CA VAL A 82 10.11 -10.91 -13.83
C VAL A 82 9.49 -12.14 -14.50
N LEU A 83 8.39 -11.99 -15.24
CA LEU A 83 7.79 -13.11 -15.97
C LEU A 83 8.69 -13.62 -17.10
N ALA A 84 9.39 -12.73 -17.81
CA ALA A 84 10.23 -13.09 -18.94
C ALA A 84 11.59 -13.68 -18.51
N LEU A 85 12.15 -13.19 -17.41
CA LEU A 85 13.49 -13.55 -16.93
C LEU A 85 13.45 -14.60 -15.80
N GLY A 86 12.29 -14.76 -15.15
CA GLY A 86 12.05 -15.72 -14.08
C GLY A 86 11.37 -17.01 -14.55
N PRO A 87 10.97 -17.88 -13.61
CA PRO A 87 10.40 -19.18 -13.90
C PRO A 87 8.91 -19.07 -14.29
N THR A 88 8.62 -18.59 -15.50
CA THR A 88 7.27 -18.26 -15.97
C THR A 88 6.25 -19.38 -15.73
N GLN A 89 6.60 -20.61 -16.11
CA GLN A 89 5.72 -21.78 -15.95
C GLN A 89 5.39 -22.05 -14.48
N PHE A 90 6.38 -21.91 -13.60
CA PHE A 90 6.18 -22.05 -12.16
C PHE A 90 5.27 -20.94 -11.62
N ILE A 91 5.45 -19.69 -12.05
CA ILE A 91 4.63 -18.55 -11.59
C ILE A 91 3.15 -18.76 -11.94
N PHE A 92 2.83 -19.12 -13.20
CA PHE A 92 1.45 -19.35 -13.61
C PHE A 92 0.84 -20.58 -12.92
N GLY A 93 1.62 -21.65 -12.73
CA GLY A 93 1.20 -22.82 -11.96
C GLY A 93 0.91 -22.47 -10.49
N ALA A 94 1.84 -21.75 -9.84
CA ALA A 94 1.71 -21.29 -8.47
C ALA A 94 0.51 -20.35 -8.28
N PHE A 95 0.28 -19.42 -9.20
CA PHE A 95 -0.91 -18.56 -9.16
C PHE A 95 -2.20 -19.38 -9.24
N THR A 96 -2.29 -20.30 -10.21
CA THR A 96 -3.51 -21.09 -10.42
C THR A 96 -3.80 -21.99 -9.22
N HIS A 97 -2.78 -22.67 -8.68
CA HIS A 97 -2.90 -23.49 -7.49
C HIS A 97 -3.26 -22.66 -6.26
N ALA A 98 -2.50 -21.61 -5.95
CA ALA A 98 -2.74 -20.78 -4.77
C ALA A 98 -4.11 -20.09 -4.82
N PHE A 99 -4.56 -19.67 -6.00
CA PHE A 99 -5.87 -19.06 -6.16
C PHE A 99 -7.01 -20.09 -6.00
N GLY A 100 -6.83 -21.31 -6.52
CA GLY A 100 -7.76 -22.41 -6.28
C GLY A 100 -7.86 -22.76 -4.79
N ASP A 101 -6.72 -22.87 -4.11
CA ASP A 101 -6.65 -23.16 -2.68
C ASP A 101 -7.25 -22.03 -1.83
N TYR A 102 -7.03 -20.76 -2.23
CA TYR A 102 -7.65 -19.60 -1.59
C TYR A 102 -9.18 -19.65 -1.67
N LEU A 103 -9.75 -19.97 -2.83
CA LEU A 103 -11.20 -20.10 -3.00
C LEU A 103 -11.77 -21.27 -2.20
N ALA A 104 -11.08 -22.41 -2.20
CA ALA A 104 -11.50 -23.60 -1.45
C ALA A 104 -11.51 -23.36 0.07
N ASN A 105 -10.53 -22.60 0.57
CA ASN A 105 -10.35 -22.35 2.01
C ASN A 105 -10.83 -20.98 2.47
N PHE A 106 -11.51 -20.21 1.61
CA PHE A 106 -11.89 -18.82 1.90
C PHE A 106 -12.69 -18.68 3.20
N GLY A 107 -13.64 -19.59 3.45
CA GLY A 107 -14.45 -19.58 4.68
C GLY A 107 -13.61 -19.76 5.94
N ALA A 108 -12.70 -20.75 5.96
CA ALA A 108 -11.81 -21.02 7.09
C ALA A 108 -10.83 -19.84 7.31
N LEU A 109 -10.26 -19.31 6.22
CA LEU A 109 -9.39 -18.13 6.23
C LEU A 109 -10.09 -16.88 6.78
N SER A 110 -11.41 -16.74 6.55
CA SER A 110 -12.20 -15.59 7.01
C SER A 110 -12.52 -15.62 8.50
N VAL A 111 -12.69 -16.82 9.09
CA VAL A 111 -13.03 -16.97 10.52
C VAL A 111 -11.79 -16.95 11.40
N GLY A 112 -10.63 -17.34 10.86
CA GLY A 112 -9.35 -17.17 11.55
C GLY A 112 -9.10 -18.20 12.65
N ASP A 113 -9.40 -19.48 12.42
CA ASP A 113 -9.16 -20.56 13.40
C ASP A 113 -7.69 -21.06 13.38
N PHE A 114 -6.73 -20.14 13.18
CA PHE A 114 -5.31 -20.45 13.05
C PHE A 114 -4.54 -20.13 14.34
N ASN A 115 -3.27 -20.54 14.37
CA ASN A 115 -2.36 -20.20 15.46
C ASN A 115 -2.37 -18.69 15.75
N THR A 116 -2.60 -18.32 17.01
CA THR A 116 -2.74 -16.92 17.45
C THR A 116 -1.50 -16.07 17.14
N GLY A 117 -0.30 -16.64 17.25
CA GLY A 117 0.95 -15.95 16.90
C GLY A 117 1.02 -15.63 15.41
N TRP A 118 0.61 -16.56 14.55
CA TRP A 118 0.51 -16.32 13.11
C TRP A 118 -0.52 -15.23 12.79
N MET A 119 -1.69 -15.27 13.45
CA MET A 119 -2.73 -14.27 13.26
C MET A 119 -2.26 -12.87 13.65
N GLN A 120 -1.54 -12.73 14.75
CA GLN A 120 -0.99 -11.45 15.20
C GLN A 120 0.01 -10.88 14.21
N GLY A 121 0.96 -11.69 13.74
CA GLY A 121 2.03 -11.22 12.84
C GLY A 121 1.57 -10.94 11.40
N TRP A 122 0.48 -11.56 10.94
CA TRP A 122 0.03 -11.46 9.54
C TRP A 122 -1.40 -10.94 9.44
N THR A 123 -2.38 -11.76 9.80
CA THR A 123 -3.79 -11.46 9.53
C THR A 123 -4.25 -10.17 10.21
N TRP A 124 -4.11 -10.07 11.53
CA TRP A 124 -4.53 -8.89 12.29
C TRP A 124 -3.69 -7.65 11.98
N PHE A 125 -2.40 -7.84 11.67
CA PHE A 125 -1.54 -6.76 11.20
C PHE A 125 -2.07 -6.14 9.90
N PHE A 126 -2.30 -6.95 8.86
CA PHE A 126 -2.80 -6.46 7.56
C PHE A 126 -4.24 -5.93 7.67
N TRP A 127 -5.10 -6.54 8.48
CA TRP A 127 -6.43 -5.99 8.77
C TRP A 127 -6.33 -4.61 9.42
N GLY A 128 -5.51 -4.46 10.46
CA GLY A 128 -5.27 -3.17 11.11
C GLY A 128 -4.77 -2.12 10.11
N TRP A 129 -3.78 -2.49 9.30
CA TRP A 129 -3.25 -1.63 8.24
C TRP A 129 -4.34 -1.17 7.29
N PHE A 130 -5.10 -2.09 6.67
CA PHE A 130 -6.09 -1.74 5.65
C PHE A 130 -7.26 -0.96 6.23
N ILE A 131 -7.71 -1.27 7.45
CA ILE A 131 -8.70 -0.48 8.19
C ILE A 131 -8.18 0.93 8.41
N GLY A 132 -6.93 1.09 8.83
CA GLY A 132 -6.29 2.41 8.99
C GLY A 132 -6.39 3.27 7.73
N PHE A 133 -6.16 2.68 6.55
CA PHE A 133 -6.25 3.38 5.25
C PHE A 133 -7.65 3.65 4.73
N ALA A 134 -8.64 2.84 5.13
CA ALA A 134 -9.92 2.79 4.45
C ALA A 134 -10.65 4.15 4.36
N PRO A 135 -10.69 5.02 5.39
CA PRO A 135 -11.47 6.27 5.31
C PRO A 135 -10.99 7.21 4.19
N MET A 136 -9.68 7.46 4.11
CA MET A 136 -9.17 8.42 3.12
C MET A 136 -9.06 7.78 1.75
N MET A 137 -8.80 6.47 1.67
CA MET A 137 -8.85 5.75 0.41
C MET A 137 -10.27 5.77 -0.18
N ALA A 138 -11.32 5.62 0.64
CA ALA A 138 -12.70 5.71 0.20
C ALA A 138 -13.02 7.11 -0.38
N ILE A 139 -12.58 8.19 0.28
CA ILE A 139 -12.75 9.56 -0.23
C ILE A 139 -12.00 9.76 -1.55
N PHE A 140 -10.75 9.29 -1.63
CA PHE A 140 -9.94 9.39 -2.83
C PHE A 140 -10.60 8.65 -4.01
N ILE A 141 -11.00 7.40 -3.79
CA ILE A 141 -11.70 6.57 -4.78
C ILE A 141 -13.00 7.24 -5.22
N ALA A 142 -13.80 7.77 -4.28
CA ALA A 142 -15.05 8.45 -4.62
C ALA A 142 -14.81 9.66 -5.54
N LYS A 143 -13.76 10.46 -5.29
CA LYS A 143 -13.41 11.61 -6.13
C LYS A 143 -13.00 11.23 -7.55
N ILE A 144 -12.21 10.16 -7.72
CA ILE A 144 -11.73 9.74 -9.05
C ILE A 144 -12.75 8.87 -9.80
N SER A 145 -13.83 8.46 -9.14
CA SER A 145 -14.87 7.57 -9.71
C SER A 145 -16.11 8.32 -10.18
N GLU A 146 -16.03 9.65 -10.30
CA GLU A 146 -17.12 10.48 -10.83
C GLU A 146 -17.54 9.99 -12.22
N GLY A 147 -18.84 9.81 -12.42
CA GLY A 147 -19.42 9.30 -13.67
C GLY A 147 -19.44 7.77 -13.82
N ARG A 148 -18.90 6.99 -12.87
CA ARG A 148 -18.99 5.51 -12.89
C ARG A 148 -20.23 5.00 -12.15
N THR A 149 -20.72 3.84 -12.55
CA THR A 149 -21.78 3.15 -11.81
C THR A 149 -21.22 2.49 -10.54
N ILE A 150 -22.07 2.35 -9.50
CA ILE A 150 -21.69 1.65 -8.25
C ILE A 150 -21.25 0.21 -8.55
N ARG A 151 -21.88 -0.46 -9.53
CA ARG A 151 -21.53 -1.84 -9.92
C ARG A 151 -20.11 -1.91 -10.49
N GLU A 152 -19.77 -1.03 -11.42
CA GLU A 152 -18.41 -0.98 -11.99
C GLU A 152 -17.37 -0.71 -10.91
N LEU A 153 -17.69 0.18 -9.98
CA LEU A 153 -16.81 0.53 -8.87
C LEU A 153 -16.53 -0.69 -7.97
N ILE A 154 -17.58 -1.41 -7.55
CA ILE A 154 -17.45 -2.60 -6.71
C ILE A 154 -16.67 -3.70 -7.44
N LEU A 155 -16.98 -3.99 -8.71
CA LEU A 155 -16.28 -5.02 -9.47
C LEU A 155 -14.79 -4.68 -9.66
N ALA A 156 -14.48 -3.42 -9.98
CA ALA A 156 -13.10 -2.99 -10.17
C ALA A 156 -12.27 -3.12 -8.90
N ILE A 157 -12.81 -2.69 -7.74
CA ILE A 157 -12.07 -2.61 -6.49
C ILE A 157 -12.08 -3.94 -5.73
N SER A 158 -13.20 -4.66 -5.71
CA SER A 158 -13.35 -5.89 -4.92
C SER A 158 -12.96 -7.15 -5.67
N ILE A 159 -12.90 -7.13 -7.01
CA ILE A 159 -12.58 -8.31 -7.82
C ILE A 159 -11.32 -8.08 -8.64
N CYS A 160 -11.30 -7.08 -9.52
CA CYS A 160 -10.18 -6.90 -10.45
C CYS A 160 -8.87 -6.53 -9.73
N ALA A 161 -8.91 -5.57 -8.81
CA ALA A 161 -7.71 -5.13 -8.09
C ALA A 161 -7.09 -6.25 -7.22
N PRO A 162 -7.84 -7.02 -6.41
CA PRO A 162 -7.28 -8.12 -5.63
C PRO A 162 -6.71 -9.24 -6.50
N ILE A 163 -7.33 -9.58 -7.63
CA ILE A 163 -6.77 -10.58 -8.56
C ILE A 163 -5.43 -10.12 -9.12
N ALA A 164 -5.33 -8.85 -9.53
CA ALA A 164 -4.07 -8.27 -10.02
C ALA A 164 -2.98 -8.28 -8.92
N THR A 165 -3.34 -7.91 -7.69
CA THR A 165 -2.43 -7.95 -6.54
C THR A 165 -2.00 -9.38 -6.20
N ASN A 166 -2.91 -10.36 -6.24
CA ASN A 166 -2.59 -11.76 -6.04
C ASN A 166 -1.59 -12.25 -7.10
N PHE A 167 -1.79 -11.87 -8.36
CA PHE A 167 -0.85 -12.22 -9.41
C PHE A 167 0.53 -11.58 -9.21
N TRP A 168 0.59 -10.33 -8.74
CA TRP A 168 1.85 -9.68 -8.35
C TRP A 168 2.57 -10.46 -7.24
N PHE A 169 1.84 -10.90 -6.21
CA PHE A 169 2.40 -11.76 -5.16
C PHE A 169 2.86 -13.12 -5.70
N SER A 170 2.11 -13.74 -6.61
CA SER A 170 2.53 -14.99 -7.25
C SER A 170 3.77 -14.82 -8.13
N ALA A 171 3.92 -13.68 -8.82
CA ALA A 171 5.10 -13.42 -9.63
C ALA A 171 6.35 -13.23 -8.77
N LEU A 172 6.33 -12.32 -7.79
CA LEU A 172 7.51 -12.06 -6.95
C LEU A 172 7.74 -13.18 -5.94
N GLY A 173 6.71 -13.54 -5.17
CA GLY A 173 6.77 -14.56 -4.14
C GLY A 173 6.97 -15.95 -4.72
N GLY A 174 6.26 -16.28 -5.81
CA GLY A 174 6.46 -17.55 -6.51
C GLY A 174 7.85 -17.70 -7.12
N THR A 175 8.43 -16.60 -7.64
CA THR A 175 9.84 -16.61 -8.08
C THR A 175 10.79 -16.88 -6.90
N GLY A 176 10.57 -16.23 -5.76
CA GLY A 176 11.35 -16.51 -4.54
C GLY A 176 11.22 -17.96 -4.08
N ILE A 177 10.00 -18.51 -4.04
CA ILE A 177 9.76 -19.92 -3.68
C ILE A 177 10.48 -20.86 -4.66
N TYR A 178 10.41 -20.60 -5.97
CA TYR A 178 11.12 -21.41 -6.95
C TYR A 178 12.62 -21.45 -6.71
N PHE A 179 13.23 -20.30 -6.43
CA PHE A 179 14.67 -20.24 -6.16
C PHE A 179 15.04 -20.90 -4.83
N GLU A 180 14.21 -20.78 -3.80
CA GLU A 180 14.45 -21.51 -2.55
C GLU A 180 14.35 -23.03 -2.74
N LEU A 181 13.40 -23.50 -3.56
CA LEU A 181 13.23 -24.93 -3.85
C LEU A 181 14.36 -25.50 -4.72
N THR A 182 14.87 -24.70 -5.67
CA THR A 182 15.93 -25.15 -6.60
C THR A 182 17.33 -24.89 -6.07
N GLN A 183 17.50 -23.87 -5.23
CA GLN A 183 18.73 -23.45 -4.58
C GLN A 183 18.44 -23.12 -3.10
N PRO A 184 18.35 -24.15 -2.23
CA PRO A 184 18.05 -23.96 -0.82
C PRO A 184 19.01 -22.97 -0.15
N GLY A 185 18.47 -22.05 0.65
CA GLY A 185 19.24 -20.99 1.30
C GLY A 185 19.34 -19.68 0.50
N SER A 186 18.97 -19.67 -0.79
CA SER A 186 19.06 -18.47 -1.63
C SER A 186 18.15 -17.34 -1.16
N ILE A 187 17.00 -17.66 -0.55
CA ILE A 187 16.05 -16.70 0.02
C ILE A 187 16.05 -16.79 1.55
N SER A 188 16.03 -18.00 2.10
CA SER A 188 15.96 -18.22 3.54
C SER A 188 17.21 -17.75 4.29
N GLY A 189 18.38 -17.78 3.66
CA GLY A 189 19.63 -17.26 4.23
C GLY A 189 19.59 -15.74 4.47
N PRO A 190 19.37 -14.92 3.43
CA PRO A 190 19.19 -13.47 3.59
C PRO A 190 18.03 -13.10 4.53
N LEU A 191 16.92 -13.85 4.50
CA LEU A 191 15.81 -13.68 5.43
C LEU A 191 16.23 -13.91 6.89
N ALA A 192 16.99 -14.97 7.17
CA ALA A 192 17.46 -15.27 8.53
C ALA A 192 18.50 -14.26 9.02
N GLY A 193 19.33 -13.72 8.13
CA GLY A 193 20.38 -12.76 8.48
C GLY A 193 19.88 -11.32 8.66
N ALA A 194 19.02 -10.84 7.75
CA ALA A 194 18.64 -9.43 7.67
C ALA A 194 17.11 -9.21 7.66
N GLY A 195 16.31 -10.26 7.83
CA GLY A 195 14.87 -10.18 7.95
C GLY A 195 14.13 -9.95 6.63
N LEU A 196 12.87 -9.54 6.73
CA LEU A 196 11.98 -9.26 5.59
C LEU A 196 12.55 -8.25 4.57
N PRO A 197 13.26 -7.18 4.95
CA PRO A 197 13.83 -6.22 3.99
C PRO A 197 14.74 -6.85 2.93
N ALA A 198 15.37 -7.98 3.25
CA ALA A 198 16.34 -8.65 2.38
C ALA A 198 15.72 -9.50 1.26
N VAL A 199 14.50 -10.00 1.48
CA VAL A 199 13.90 -11.05 0.63
C VAL A 199 13.70 -10.59 -0.81
N LEU A 200 13.24 -9.34 -1.00
CA LEU A 200 13.01 -8.81 -2.35
C LEU A 200 14.31 -8.77 -3.15
N ILE A 201 15.40 -8.30 -2.52
CA ILE A 201 16.70 -8.17 -3.19
C ILE A 201 17.30 -9.54 -3.45
N ALA A 202 17.26 -10.42 -2.46
CA ALA A 202 17.72 -11.79 -2.60
C ALA A 202 17.06 -12.48 -3.81
N MET A 203 15.73 -12.31 -3.97
CA MET A 203 14.99 -12.83 -5.12
C MET A 203 15.42 -12.17 -6.44
N LEU A 204 15.53 -10.84 -6.49
CA LEU A 204 15.93 -10.13 -7.70
C LEU A 204 17.37 -10.43 -8.12
N GLN A 205 18.24 -10.77 -7.17
CA GLN A 205 19.62 -11.17 -7.44
C GLN A 205 19.72 -12.55 -8.09
N GLN A 206 18.69 -13.39 -7.97
CA GLN A 206 18.62 -14.66 -8.69
C GLN A 206 18.22 -14.50 -10.17
N LEU A 207 17.73 -13.32 -10.57
CA LEU A 207 17.28 -13.08 -11.94
C LEU A 207 18.43 -12.59 -12.85
N PRO A 208 18.42 -13.00 -14.13
CA PRO A 208 19.23 -12.34 -15.15
C PRO A 208 18.98 -10.83 -15.15
N LEU A 209 20.02 -10.03 -15.42
CA LEU A 209 19.94 -8.56 -15.40
C LEU A 209 19.66 -7.96 -14.01
N GLN A 210 19.99 -8.65 -12.92
CA GLN A 210 19.89 -8.14 -11.54
C GLN A 210 20.44 -6.71 -11.35
N VAL A 211 21.52 -6.36 -12.07
CA VAL A 211 22.17 -5.03 -12.02
C VAL A 211 21.21 -3.90 -12.44
N ILE A 212 20.21 -4.20 -13.27
CA ILE A 212 19.19 -3.26 -13.72
C ILE A 212 17.91 -3.44 -12.89
N LEU A 213 17.51 -4.69 -12.61
CA LEU A 213 16.25 -4.99 -11.93
C LEU A 213 16.23 -4.50 -10.48
N VAL A 214 17.31 -4.73 -9.72
CA VAL A 214 17.39 -4.28 -8.32
C VAL A 214 17.18 -2.77 -8.20
N PRO A 215 17.98 -1.89 -8.85
CA PRO A 215 17.76 -0.45 -8.74
C PRO A 215 16.41 -0.01 -9.32
N ALA A 216 15.88 -0.67 -10.35
CA ALA A 216 14.57 -0.35 -10.90
C ALA A 216 13.43 -0.65 -9.91
N PHE A 217 13.46 -1.79 -9.21
CA PHE A 217 12.49 -2.11 -8.16
C PHE A 217 12.59 -1.15 -6.97
N LEU A 218 13.80 -0.78 -6.55
CA LEU A 218 14.00 0.18 -5.45
C LEU A 218 13.51 1.58 -5.82
N LEU A 219 13.74 2.01 -7.07
CA LEU A 219 13.18 3.24 -7.58
C LEU A 219 11.65 3.18 -7.56
N LEU A 220 11.08 2.09 -8.07
CA LEU A 220 9.63 1.88 -8.11
C LEU A 220 9.00 1.91 -6.71
N THR A 221 9.55 1.18 -5.74
CA THR A 221 9.01 1.16 -4.37
C THR A 221 9.14 2.53 -3.71
N THR A 222 10.26 3.23 -3.94
CA THR A 222 10.48 4.59 -3.44
C THR A 222 9.46 5.57 -4.01
N THR A 223 9.23 5.55 -5.33
CA THR A 223 8.26 6.45 -5.96
C THR A 223 6.82 6.11 -5.58
N PHE A 224 6.49 4.83 -5.33
CA PHE A 224 5.17 4.43 -4.81
C PHE A 224 4.93 4.99 -3.40
N VAL A 225 5.89 4.85 -2.49
CA VAL A 225 5.76 5.36 -1.12
C VAL A 225 5.72 6.89 -1.12
N ALA A 226 6.55 7.55 -1.93
CA ALA A 226 6.53 9.00 -2.09
C ALA A 226 5.15 9.50 -2.60
N THR A 227 4.61 8.86 -3.63
CA THR A 227 3.28 9.19 -4.20
C THR A 227 2.17 8.95 -3.18
N THR A 228 2.28 7.87 -2.41
CA THR A 228 1.32 7.53 -1.35
C THR A 228 1.37 8.56 -0.22
N GLY A 229 2.56 8.87 0.29
CA GLY A 229 2.76 9.85 1.36
C GLY A 229 2.21 11.23 0.99
N ASP A 230 2.48 11.68 -0.23
CA ASP A 230 1.95 12.93 -0.76
C ASP A 230 0.41 12.93 -0.89
N SER A 231 -0.16 11.84 -1.43
CA SER A 231 -1.61 11.69 -1.56
C SER A 231 -2.32 11.69 -0.19
N MET A 232 -1.70 11.06 0.81
CA MET A 232 -2.24 10.99 2.17
C MET A 232 -2.11 12.32 2.90
N ALA A 233 -0.96 13.01 2.78
CA ALA A 233 -0.78 14.37 3.32
C ALA A 233 -1.80 15.35 2.72
N PHE A 234 -2.05 15.29 1.42
CA PHE A 234 -3.09 16.08 0.75
C PHE A 234 -4.49 15.75 1.31
N SER A 235 -4.80 14.47 1.43
CA SER A 235 -6.11 14.02 1.90
C SER A 235 -6.36 14.48 3.34
N ILE A 236 -5.37 14.33 4.23
CA ILE A 236 -5.45 14.82 5.61
C ILE A 236 -5.66 16.33 5.62
N ALA A 237 -4.90 17.08 4.82
CA ALA A 237 -5.03 18.53 4.72
C ALA A 237 -6.43 18.98 4.26
N VAL A 238 -7.05 18.28 3.31
CA VAL A 238 -8.45 18.52 2.87
C VAL A 238 -9.41 18.36 4.04
N VAL A 239 -9.31 17.26 4.79
CA VAL A 239 -10.21 16.98 5.91
C VAL A 239 -10.02 17.99 7.04
N THR A 240 -8.78 18.32 7.39
CA THR A 240 -8.48 19.26 8.49
C THR A 240 -8.84 20.70 8.16
N SER A 241 -8.72 21.10 6.89
CA SER A 241 -9.04 22.47 6.45
C SER A 241 -10.49 22.65 6.03
N GLN A 242 -11.23 21.55 5.83
CA GLN A 242 -12.58 21.53 5.24
C GLN A 242 -12.65 22.22 3.86
N GLN A 243 -11.52 22.32 3.16
CA GLN A 243 -11.42 22.94 1.84
C GLN A 243 -11.06 21.89 0.80
N SER A 244 -11.69 21.96 -0.37
CA SER A 244 -11.38 21.08 -1.51
C SER A 244 -9.94 21.27 -2.01
N THR A 245 -9.39 22.47 -1.85
CA THR A 245 -8.03 22.87 -2.21
C THR A 245 -7.29 23.41 -0.97
N PRO A 246 -6.72 22.56 -0.11
CA PRO A 246 -5.99 23.01 1.07
C PRO A 246 -4.75 23.82 0.66
N SER A 247 -4.35 24.77 1.52
CA SER A 247 -3.13 25.55 1.28
C SER A 247 -1.89 24.63 1.18
N LYS A 248 -0.92 25.01 0.35
CA LYS A 248 0.35 24.29 0.16
C LYS A 248 1.11 24.07 1.47
N TRP A 249 1.04 25.04 2.40
CA TRP A 249 1.67 24.96 3.72
C TRP A 249 1.05 23.90 4.63
N HIS A 250 -0.29 23.77 4.63
CA HIS A 250 -0.97 22.72 5.38
C HIS A 250 -0.62 21.33 4.86
N ARG A 251 -0.56 21.14 3.53
CA ARG A 251 -0.11 19.87 2.93
C ARG A 251 1.34 19.55 3.29
N LEU A 252 2.23 20.54 3.19
CA LEU A 252 3.64 20.39 3.55
C LEU A 252 3.83 20.01 5.01
N PHE A 253 3.07 20.64 5.92
CA PHE A 253 3.08 20.30 7.34
C PHE A 253 2.77 18.81 7.57
N TRP A 254 1.69 18.31 6.98
CA TRP A 254 1.31 16.90 7.12
C TRP A 254 2.33 15.95 6.48
N ALA A 255 2.88 16.30 5.30
CA ALA A 255 3.94 15.53 4.65
C ALA A 255 5.16 15.35 5.57
N ILE A 256 5.64 16.45 6.17
CA ILE A 256 6.78 16.43 7.10
C ILE A 256 6.42 15.63 8.37
N MET A 257 5.23 15.84 8.94
CA MET A 257 4.80 15.16 10.17
C MET A 257 4.74 13.64 10.01
N LEU A 258 4.25 13.13 8.88
CA LEU A 258 4.26 11.69 8.60
C LEU A 258 5.70 11.15 8.61
N GLY A 259 6.63 11.86 7.98
CA GLY A 259 8.05 11.50 8.00
C GLY A 259 8.69 11.54 9.38
N VAL A 260 8.44 12.59 10.16
CA VAL A 260 8.98 12.75 11.52
C VAL A 260 8.49 11.62 12.43
N VAL A 261 7.21 11.29 12.40
CA VAL A 261 6.68 10.19 13.22
C VAL A 261 7.24 8.84 12.78
N ALA A 262 7.42 8.63 11.47
CA ALA A 262 8.08 7.42 10.95
C ALA A 262 9.53 7.30 11.46
N ALA A 263 10.30 8.39 11.47
CA ALA A 263 11.65 8.42 12.03
C ALA A 263 11.65 8.11 13.54
N ILE A 264 10.75 8.74 14.32
CA ILE A 264 10.64 8.49 15.76
C ILE A 264 10.32 7.02 16.03
N LEU A 265 9.38 6.42 15.30
CA LEU A 265 9.02 5.01 15.48
C LEU A 265 10.13 4.07 15.07
N LEU A 266 10.88 4.40 14.00
CA LEU A 266 12.03 3.62 13.59
C LEU A 266 13.15 3.67 14.65
N ILE A 267 13.39 4.85 15.25
CA ILE A 267 14.35 5.01 16.34
C ILE A 267 13.89 4.28 17.61
N ALA A 268 12.61 4.43 17.98
CA ALA A 268 12.04 3.80 19.16
C ALA A 268 11.98 2.27 19.04
N GLY A 269 11.84 1.75 17.82
CA GLY A 269 11.93 0.32 17.52
C GLY A 269 13.37 -0.19 17.37
N GLU A 270 14.40 0.64 17.59
CA GLU A 270 15.81 0.29 17.37
C GLU A 270 16.09 -0.23 15.96
N GLY A 271 15.34 0.26 14.96
CA GLY A 271 15.40 -0.21 13.57
C GLY A 271 14.54 -1.45 13.27
N SER A 272 13.90 -2.04 14.29
CA SER A 272 12.92 -3.11 14.10
C SER A 272 11.62 -2.59 13.47
N LEU A 273 10.99 -3.45 12.69
CA LEU A 273 9.68 -3.21 12.11
C LEU A 273 8.55 -3.35 13.14
N ASP A 274 8.80 -3.97 14.29
CA ASP A 274 7.76 -4.31 15.28
C ASP A 274 7.07 -3.07 15.87
N ALA A 275 7.83 -2.00 16.13
CA ALA A 275 7.28 -0.75 16.63
C ALA A 275 6.35 -0.09 15.60
N LEU A 276 6.74 -0.10 14.32
CA LEU A 276 5.93 0.39 13.21
C LEU A 276 4.65 -0.46 13.04
N GLN A 277 4.78 -1.79 13.12
CA GLN A 277 3.64 -2.70 13.02
C GLN A 277 2.65 -2.52 14.17
N SER A 278 3.16 -2.45 15.41
CA SER A 278 2.33 -2.25 16.60
C SER A 278 1.58 -0.92 16.54
N PHE A 279 2.24 0.15 16.09
CA PHE A 279 1.60 1.45 15.92
C PHE A 279 0.45 1.42 14.91
N ILE A 280 0.63 0.73 13.77
CA ILE A 280 -0.43 0.53 12.76
C ILE A 280 -1.64 -0.18 13.39
N VAL A 281 -1.42 -1.27 14.13
CA VAL A 281 -2.52 -2.07 14.70
C VAL A 281 -3.28 -1.30 15.78
N ILE A 282 -2.57 -0.65 16.71
CA ILE A 282 -3.19 0.07 17.83
C ILE A 282 -4.08 1.22 17.33
N THR A 283 -3.59 1.97 16.34
CA THR A 283 -4.31 3.11 15.77
C THR A 283 -5.49 2.72 14.89
N ALA A 284 -5.52 1.48 14.38
CA ALA A 284 -6.62 0.95 13.61
C ALA A 284 -7.86 0.61 14.47
N VAL A 285 -7.69 0.31 15.76
CA VAL A 285 -8.79 -0.04 16.67
C VAL A 285 -9.91 1.00 16.68
N PRO A 286 -9.68 2.30 16.96
CA PRO A 286 -10.74 3.30 16.93
C PRO A 286 -11.35 3.50 15.53
N VAL A 287 -10.57 3.30 14.46
CA VAL A 287 -11.05 3.42 13.07
C VAL A 287 -11.93 2.25 12.67
N SER A 288 -11.70 1.06 13.21
CA SER A 288 -12.54 -0.11 12.95
C SER A 288 -13.99 0.11 13.40
N LEU A 289 -14.20 0.81 14.53
CA LEU A 289 -15.54 1.21 14.99
C LEU A 289 -16.22 2.15 14.00
N LEU A 290 -15.47 3.06 13.38
CA LEU A 290 -15.98 3.95 12.35
C LEU A 290 -16.38 3.16 11.09
N ILE A 291 -15.54 2.26 10.61
CA ILE A 291 -15.85 1.42 9.43
C ILE A 291 -17.04 0.50 9.70
N ALA A 292 -17.18 -0.02 10.93
CA ALA A 292 -18.34 -0.85 11.28
C ALA A 292 -19.67 -0.10 11.07
N THR A 293 -19.72 1.22 11.33
CA THR A 293 -20.92 2.02 11.04
C THR A 293 -21.20 2.17 9.55
N THR A 294 -20.16 2.21 8.70
CA THR A 294 -20.34 2.36 7.24
C THR A 294 -20.94 1.11 6.60
N LEU A 295 -20.73 -0.08 7.18
CA LEU A 295 -21.40 -1.32 6.75
C LEU A 295 -22.93 -1.22 6.79
N LEU A 296 -23.48 -0.45 7.73
CA LEU A 296 -24.92 -0.20 7.84
C LEU A 296 -25.34 1.02 7.03
N CYS A 297 -24.59 2.13 7.14
CA CYS A 297 -24.93 3.39 6.49
C CYS A 297 -24.82 3.34 4.97
N ALA A 298 -23.88 2.60 4.39
CA ALA A 298 -23.67 2.57 2.96
C ALA A 298 -24.87 1.97 2.19
N PRO A 299 -25.40 0.76 2.52
CA PRO A 299 -26.60 0.23 1.87
C PRO A 299 -27.80 1.17 2.00
N MET A 300 -28.02 1.74 3.20
CA MET A 300 -29.11 2.69 3.42
C MET A 300 -29.00 3.94 2.54
N THR A 301 -27.78 4.45 2.36
CA THR A 301 -27.52 5.62 1.51
C THR A 301 -27.78 5.29 0.04
N VAL A 302 -27.35 4.12 -0.43
CA VAL A 302 -27.61 3.67 -1.81
C VAL A 302 -29.11 3.53 -2.07
N ILE A 303 -29.87 2.95 -1.14
CA ILE A 303 -31.33 2.84 -1.25
C ILE A 303 -31.97 4.23 -1.36
N ARG A 304 -31.57 5.18 -0.49
CA ARG A 304 -32.07 6.57 -0.54
C ARG A 304 -31.76 7.24 -1.87
N MET A 305 -30.54 7.08 -2.39
CA MET A 305 -30.14 7.62 -3.71
C MET A 305 -30.95 7.01 -4.85
N MET A 306 -31.28 5.71 -4.78
CA MET A 306 -32.13 5.06 -5.77
C MET A 306 -33.56 5.58 -5.73
N ASP A 307 -34.10 5.83 -4.53
CA ASP A 307 -35.44 6.39 -4.36
C ASP A 307 -35.53 7.84 -4.84
N GLU A 308 -34.51 8.67 -4.54
CA GLU A 308 -34.41 10.04 -5.06
C GLU A 308 -34.30 10.07 -6.59
N ARG A 309 -33.54 9.14 -7.19
CA ARG A 309 -33.45 9.04 -8.65
C ARG A 309 -34.79 8.68 -9.27
N LYS A 310 -35.49 7.68 -8.73
CA LYS A 310 -36.85 7.31 -9.16
C LYS A 310 -37.84 8.45 -8.99
N TRP A 311 -37.71 9.23 -7.92
CA TRP A 311 -38.54 10.40 -7.68
C TRP A 311 -38.26 11.50 -8.72
N ARG A 312 -37.00 11.81 -9.01
CA ARG A 312 -36.62 12.75 -10.09
C ARG A 312 -37.16 12.30 -11.44
N GLU A 313 -36.99 11.02 -11.81
CA GLU A 313 -37.52 10.46 -13.07
C GLU A 313 -39.05 10.56 -13.17
N LYS A 314 -39.78 10.47 -12.05
CA LYS A 314 -41.24 10.68 -12.00
C LYS A 314 -41.66 12.14 -12.00
N CYS A 315 -40.83 13.04 -11.47
CA CYS A 315 -41.15 14.46 -11.27
C CYS A 315 -40.58 15.39 -12.35
N VAL A 316 -39.78 14.91 -13.31
CA VAL A 316 -39.52 15.66 -14.54
C VAL A 316 -40.82 15.68 -15.34
N PRO A 317 -41.49 16.84 -15.51
CA PRO A 317 -42.59 16.92 -16.45
C PRO A 317 -42.01 16.67 -17.83
N VAL A 318 -42.72 15.86 -18.61
CA VAL A 318 -42.56 15.77 -20.06
C VAL A 318 -42.68 17.20 -20.61
N ALA A 319 -41.55 17.87 -20.77
CA ALA A 319 -41.45 19.25 -21.24
C ALA A 319 -40.22 19.36 -22.14
N CYS A 320 -40.36 18.84 -23.35
CA CYS A 320 -40.25 19.59 -24.60
C CYS A 320 -40.61 18.65 -25.75
N ASP A 321 -41.49 19.16 -26.62
CA ASP A 321 -41.88 18.59 -27.91
C ASP A 321 -40.68 18.30 -28.83
#